data_AF-A0A7K8ETA0-F1
#
_entry.id   AF-A0A7K8ETA0-F1
#
_cell.length_a   1.000
_cell.length_b   1.000
_cell.length_c   1.000
_cell.angle_alpha   90.00
_cell.angle_beta   90.00
_cell.angle_gamma   90.00
#
_symmetry.space_group_name_H-M   'P 1'
#
loop_
_entity.id
_entity.type
_entity.pdbx_description
1 polymer ?
#
loop_
_entity_poly.entity_id
_entity_poly.type
_entity_poly.pdbx_seq_one_letter_code
_entity_poly.pdbx_strand_id
1 'polypeptide(L)'
;MVSFQQKILHVVKCFRRQWPLFSNSERTTVCGADCMLMALQLSMAEVNKQYHGDFTVSLSDVLETWNYLLHDKLGLYENMKEPENYADVKKAYHAFLARSNMLDLIDIYQKCYSLGLVAEDETISPVQLLEFISGVMNAQENNGSVLSTATQINREGQEHMKVTILAKKFVCSYLSLLVNSKDDLAVAHILNVPDRGLGREAFTNLKHASQERKMSIFLMATSFIRTIELGGTASASSLYDPLRAYVKGLSNFVNVIDKLQEIVGEILNTRIAGGRILSTVKMHLIKGRSSGDPFCQAVEEVVQDLDLKIKNIVNSQQETLTASTTGVSPAR
;
A
#
# COMPACT_ATOMS: atom_id res chain seq x y z
N MET A 1 -5.39 -6.20 29.38
CA MET A 1 -4.94 -7.09 28.29
C MET A 1 -4.57 -6.23 27.10
N VAL A 2 -3.41 -6.43 26.50
CA VAL A 2 -3.01 -5.77 25.24
C VAL A 2 -3.92 -6.30 24.13
N SER A 3 -4.55 -5.43 23.35
CA SER A 3 -5.44 -5.88 22.27
C SER A 3 -4.65 -6.67 21.22
N PHE A 4 -5.28 -7.61 20.51
CA PHE A 4 -4.57 -8.40 19.52
C PHE A 4 -3.94 -7.53 18.41
N GLN A 5 -4.62 -6.45 18.03
CA GLN A 5 -4.08 -5.44 17.13
C GLN A 5 -2.78 -4.80 17.64
N GLN A 6 -2.65 -4.57 18.96
CA GLN A 6 -1.42 -4.07 19.56
C GLN A 6 -0.30 -5.10 19.51
N LYS A 7 -0.60 -6.40 19.65
CA LYS A 7 0.39 -7.49 19.45
C LYS A 7 0.90 -7.52 18.01
N ILE A 8 0.01 -7.45 17.02
CA ILE A 8 0.41 -7.37 15.60
C ILE A 8 1.27 -6.13 15.33
N LEU A 9 0.87 -4.97 15.88
CA LEU A 9 1.64 -3.75 15.77
C LEU A 9 3.03 -3.89 16.40
N HIS A 10 3.16 -4.60 17.52
CA HIS A 10 4.45 -4.91 18.14
C HIS A 10 5.32 -5.73 17.19
N VAL A 11 4.80 -6.83 16.64
CA VAL A 11 5.51 -7.69 15.67
C VAL A 11 6.02 -6.86 14.48
N VAL A 12 5.16 -6.00 13.91
CA VAL A 12 5.55 -5.11 12.80
C VAL A 12 6.63 -4.11 13.22
N LYS A 13 6.58 -3.56 14.44
CA LYS A 13 7.63 -2.66 14.96
C LYS A 13 8.95 -3.38 15.15
N CYS A 14 8.95 -4.59 15.70
CA CYS A 14 10.14 -5.42 15.86
C CYS A 14 10.75 -5.77 14.50
N PHE A 15 9.92 -6.19 13.55
CA PHE A 15 10.34 -6.40 12.17
C PHE A 15 11.00 -5.15 11.58
N ARG A 16 10.37 -3.97 11.70
CA ARG A 16 10.91 -2.71 11.16
C ARG A 16 12.24 -2.31 11.81
N ARG A 17 12.43 -2.55 13.11
CA ARG A 17 13.71 -2.32 13.81
C ARG A 17 14.82 -3.22 13.28
N GLN A 18 14.47 -4.45 12.92
CA GLN A 18 15.41 -5.47 12.44
C GLN A 18 15.47 -5.56 10.91
N TRP A 19 14.80 -4.67 10.17
CA TRP A 19 14.80 -4.66 8.71
C TRP A 19 16.21 -4.73 8.08
N PRO A 20 17.24 -4.05 8.62
CA PRO A 20 18.60 -4.16 8.10
C PRO A 20 19.18 -5.59 8.08
N LEU A 21 18.66 -6.52 8.89
CA LEU A 21 19.06 -7.94 8.86
C LEU A 21 18.53 -8.67 7.63
N PHE A 22 17.43 -8.19 7.04
CA PHE A 22 16.73 -8.86 5.94
C PHE A 22 16.99 -8.23 4.58
N SER A 23 17.35 -6.95 4.54
CA SER A 23 17.60 -6.26 3.28
C SER A 23 18.49 -5.04 3.45
N ASN A 24 19.33 -4.81 2.44
CA ASN A 24 20.06 -3.56 2.25
C ASN A 24 19.18 -2.46 1.59
N SER A 25 17.93 -2.78 1.24
CA SER A 25 17.01 -1.91 0.48
C SER A 25 16.23 -0.94 1.38
N GLU A 26 15.75 0.13 0.75
CA GLU A 26 14.77 1.10 1.26
C GLU A 26 13.55 0.43 1.90
N ARG A 27 12.84 1.20 2.75
CA ARG A 27 11.65 0.78 3.50
C ARG A 27 10.70 -0.10 2.66
N THR A 28 10.34 -1.27 3.19
CA THR A 28 9.34 -2.17 2.58
C THR A 28 7.92 -1.79 3.00
N THR A 29 6.96 -1.96 2.10
CA THR A 29 5.54 -1.87 2.45
C THR A 29 5.11 -3.16 3.15
N VAL A 30 4.36 -3.02 4.24
CA VAL A 30 3.73 -4.16 4.94
C VAL A 30 2.27 -4.21 4.50
N CYS A 31 1.87 -5.30 3.85
CA CYS A 31 0.51 -5.49 3.35
C CYS A 31 -0.40 -5.99 4.45
N GLY A 32 -1.45 -5.23 4.78
CA GLY A 32 -2.60 -5.77 5.53
C GLY A 32 -3.46 -6.70 4.67
N ALA A 33 -4.49 -7.29 5.26
CA ALA A 33 -5.36 -8.28 4.61
C ALA A 33 -5.93 -7.80 3.26
N ASP A 34 -6.46 -6.56 3.19
CA ASP A 34 -7.01 -6.00 1.95
C ASP A 34 -5.97 -5.91 0.82
N CYS A 35 -4.74 -5.49 1.14
CA CYS A 35 -3.64 -5.42 0.18
C CYS A 35 -3.19 -6.81 -0.26
N MET A 36 -3.15 -7.77 0.68
CA MET A 36 -2.81 -9.16 0.38
C MET A 36 -3.85 -9.79 -0.56
N LEU A 37 -5.14 -9.61 -0.29
CA LEU A 37 -6.23 -10.11 -1.12
C LEU A 37 -6.21 -9.47 -2.52
N MET A 38 -5.97 -8.17 -2.61
CA MET A 38 -5.84 -7.47 -3.90
C MET A 38 -4.63 -7.95 -4.70
N ALA A 39 -3.48 -8.17 -4.04
CA ALA A 39 -2.30 -8.74 -4.69
C ALA A 39 -2.57 -10.18 -5.20
N LEU A 40 -3.31 -10.98 -4.43
CA LEU A 40 -3.74 -12.32 -4.86
C LEU A 40 -4.66 -12.25 -6.07
N GLN A 41 -5.69 -11.40 -6.04
CA GLN A 41 -6.61 -11.23 -7.16
C GLN A 41 -5.88 -10.81 -8.45
N LEU A 42 -4.94 -9.87 -8.37
CA LEU A 42 -4.13 -9.46 -9.51
C LEU A 42 -3.24 -10.58 -10.04
N SER A 43 -2.72 -11.41 -9.14
CA SER A 43 -1.88 -12.56 -9.50
C SER A 43 -2.69 -13.65 -10.18
N MET A 44 -3.90 -13.92 -9.68
CA MET A 44 -4.84 -14.83 -10.32
C MET A 44 -5.25 -14.33 -11.70
N ALA A 45 -5.53 -13.03 -11.86
CA ALA A 45 -5.87 -12.45 -13.15
C ALA A 45 -4.73 -12.58 -14.17
N GLU A 46 -3.47 -12.37 -13.74
CA GLU A 46 -2.30 -12.54 -14.60
C GLU A 46 -2.11 -14.00 -15.03
N VAL A 47 -2.27 -14.96 -14.12
CA VAL A 47 -2.20 -16.39 -14.42
C VAL A 47 -3.36 -16.81 -15.33
N ASN A 48 -4.58 -16.34 -15.05
CA ASN A 48 -5.74 -16.61 -15.89
C ASN A 48 -5.54 -16.08 -17.31
N LYS A 49 -4.89 -14.93 -17.48
CA LYS A 49 -4.56 -14.41 -18.81
C LYS A 49 -3.62 -15.32 -19.58
N GLN A 50 -2.71 -16.01 -18.91
CA GLN A 50 -1.77 -16.96 -19.53
C GLN A 50 -2.46 -18.25 -19.98
N TYR A 51 -3.38 -18.79 -19.17
CA TYR A 51 -4.05 -20.06 -19.45
C TYR A 51 -5.32 -19.93 -20.28
N HIS A 52 -6.14 -18.91 -20.02
CA HIS A 52 -7.48 -18.75 -20.60
C HIS A 52 -7.59 -17.56 -21.57
N GLY A 53 -6.55 -16.71 -21.66
CA GLY A 53 -6.53 -15.61 -22.61
C GLY A 53 -7.29 -14.35 -22.16
N ASP A 54 -7.83 -14.31 -20.94
CA ASP A 54 -8.43 -13.11 -20.34
C ASP A 54 -8.11 -12.96 -18.84
N PHE A 55 -8.38 -11.78 -18.27
CA PHE A 55 -8.07 -11.45 -16.87
C PHE A 55 -9.23 -11.77 -15.90
N THR A 56 -10.29 -12.42 -16.36
CA THR A 56 -11.53 -12.60 -15.59
C THR A 56 -11.36 -13.72 -14.56
N VAL A 57 -11.58 -13.41 -13.29
CA VAL A 57 -11.56 -14.38 -12.20
C VAL A 57 -12.81 -14.15 -11.35
N SER A 58 -13.50 -15.22 -10.98
CA SER A 58 -14.70 -15.09 -10.15
C SER A 58 -14.33 -14.76 -8.70
N LEU A 59 -15.19 -14.04 -7.99
CA LEU A 59 -14.96 -13.72 -6.59
C LEU A 59 -14.90 -14.99 -5.72
N SER A 60 -15.69 -16.02 -6.04
CA SER A 60 -15.65 -17.30 -5.32
C SER A 60 -14.28 -17.95 -5.41
N ASP A 61 -13.68 -18.00 -6.61
CA ASP A 61 -12.36 -18.62 -6.80
C ASP A 61 -11.27 -17.84 -6.07
N VAL A 62 -11.37 -16.49 -6.06
CA VAL A 62 -10.45 -15.63 -5.31
C VAL A 62 -10.54 -15.92 -3.82
N LEU A 63 -11.75 -16.06 -3.26
CA LEU A 63 -11.94 -16.33 -1.83
C LEU A 63 -11.52 -17.75 -1.44
N GLU A 64 -11.78 -18.75 -2.29
CA GLU A 64 -11.30 -20.12 -2.09
C GLU A 64 -9.76 -20.17 -2.10
N THR A 65 -9.15 -19.52 -3.09
CA THR A 65 -7.69 -19.42 -3.21
C THR A 65 -7.08 -18.62 -2.07
N TRP A 66 -7.75 -17.55 -1.62
CA TRP A 66 -7.35 -16.76 -0.45
C TRP A 66 -7.31 -17.62 0.81
N ASN A 67 -8.38 -18.36 1.06
CA ASN A 67 -8.47 -19.26 2.21
C ASN A 67 -7.35 -20.32 2.17
N TYR A 68 -7.15 -20.96 1.01
CA TYR A 68 -6.09 -21.94 0.81
C TYR A 68 -4.69 -21.34 1.01
N LEU A 69 -4.41 -20.16 0.43
CA LEU A 69 -3.13 -19.46 0.55
C LEU A 69 -2.78 -19.17 2.02
N LEU A 70 -3.73 -18.68 2.82
CA LEU A 70 -3.49 -18.39 4.23
C LEU A 70 -3.12 -19.66 5.00
N HIS A 71 -3.85 -20.76 4.78
CA HIS A 71 -3.59 -22.04 5.44
C HIS A 71 -2.24 -22.64 5.02
N ASP A 72 -1.93 -22.62 3.73
CA ASP A 72 -0.64 -23.04 3.18
C ASP A 72 0.50 -22.28 3.84
N LYS A 73 0.47 -20.94 3.77
CA LYS A 73 1.54 -20.12 4.31
C LYS A 73 1.70 -20.27 5.83
N LEU A 74 0.63 -20.57 6.57
CA LEU A 74 0.70 -20.77 8.02
C LEU A 74 1.01 -22.21 8.43
N GLY A 75 1.10 -23.14 7.47
CA GLY A 75 1.33 -24.56 7.75
C GLY A 75 0.12 -25.25 8.41
N LEU A 76 -1.10 -24.74 8.18
CA LEU A 76 -2.35 -25.22 8.79
C LEU A 76 -3.12 -26.17 7.83
N TYR A 77 -2.40 -27.06 7.15
CA TYR A 77 -2.98 -27.95 6.15
C TYR A 77 -3.86 -29.05 6.77
N GLU A 78 -5.17 -28.87 6.73
CA GLU A 78 -6.13 -29.96 7.01
C GLU A 78 -7.18 -30.04 5.90
N ASN A 79 -7.14 -31.14 5.13
CA ASN A 79 -8.19 -31.61 4.21
C ASN A 79 -8.74 -30.61 3.17
N MET A 80 -8.00 -29.55 2.84
CA MET A 80 -8.40 -28.60 1.79
C MET A 80 -8.08 -29.11 0.39
N LYS A 81 -8.99 -28.90 -0.55
CA LYS A 81 -8.73 -29.13 -1.98
C LYS A 81 -7.86 -27.99 -2.52
N GLU A 82 -6.80 -28.34 -3.24
CA GLU A 82 -5.95 -27.35 -3.90
C GLU A 82 -6.70 -26.63 -5.04
N PRO A 83 -6.69 -25.29 -5.09
CA PRO A 83 -7.27 -24.51 -6.18
C PRO A 83 -6.57 -24.74 -7.53
N GLU A 84 -7.28 -24.45 -8.61
CA GLU A 84 -6.73 -24.58 -9.96
C GLU A 84 -5.52 -23.65 -10.18
N ASN A 85 -4.46 -24.17 -10.82
CA ASN A 85 -3.23 -23.45 -11.13
C ASN A 85 -2.54 -22.79 -9.91
N TYR A 86 -2.81 -23.30 -8.70
CA TYR A 86 -2.38 -22.68 -7.44
C TYR A 86 -0.87 -22.44 -7.37
N ALA A 87 -0.04 -23.39 -7.84
CA ALA A 87 1.41 -23.23 -7.84
C ALA A 87 1.88 -21.99 -8.64
N ASP A 88 1.27 -21.74 -9.80
CA ASP A 88 1.57 -20.56 -10.62
C ASP A 88 1.00 -19.28 -10.01
N VAL A 89 -0.19 -19.35 -9.41
CA VAL A 89 -0.80 -18.23 -8.66
C VAL A 89 0.09 -17.83 -7.49
N LYS A 90 0.55 -18.79 -6.68
CA LYS A 90 1.46 -18.56 -5.55
C LYS A 90 2.78 -17.94 -6.02
N LYS A 91 3.34 -18.44 -7.12
CA LYS A 91 4.54 -17.88 -7.74
C LYS A 91 4.32 -16.45 -8.22
N ALA A 92 3.21 -16.17 -8.90
CA ALA A 92 2.84 -14.84 -9.38
C ALA A 92 2.63 -13.86 -8.21
N TYR A 93 1.99 -14.31 -7.13
CA TYR A 93 1.78 -13.56 -5.89
C TYR A 93 3.11 -13.12 -5.26
N HIS A 94 4.03 -14.06 -5.04
CA HIS A 94 5.34 -13.74 -4.50
C HIS A 94 6.16 -12.84 -5.43
N ALA A 95 6.09 -13.06 -6.75
CA ALA A 95 6.75 -12.21 -7.73
C ALA A 95 6.19 -10.78 -7.75
N PHE A 96 4.87 -10.62 -7.56
CA PHE A 96 4.22 -9.32 -7.42
C PHE A 96 4.73 -8.59 -6.18
N LEU A 97 4.67 -9.23 -5.01
CA LEU A 97 5.13 -8.63 -3.75
C LEU A 97 6.62 -8.23 -3.82
N ALA A 98 7.47 -9.12 -4.34
CA ALA A 98 8.90 -8.86 -4.47
C ALA A 98 9.21 -7.68 -5.39
N ARG A 99 8.59 -7.61 -6.57
CA ARG A 99 8.77 -6.49 -7.51
C ARG A 99 8.28 -5.19 -6.91
N SER A 100 7.21 -5.23 -6.13
CA SER A 100 6.61 -4.05 -5.51
C SER A 100 7.23 -3.65 -4.16
N ASN A 101 8.31 -4.33 -3.73
CA ASN A 101 8.95 -4.14 -2.41
C ASN A 101 7.92 -4.19 -1.27
N MET A 102 7.10 -5.23 -1.31
CA MET A 102 6.03 -5.51 -0.35
C MET A 102 6.30 -6.83 0.36
N LEU A 103 5.81 -6.93 1.60
CA LEU A 103 5.76 -8.16 2.38
C LEU A 103 4.38 -8.29 3.01
N ASP A 104 3.85 -9.51 3.02
CA ASP A 104 2.61 -9.77 3.72
C ASP A 104 2.81 -10.03 5.23
N LEU A 105 1.70 -9.99 5.97
CA LEU A 105 1.73 -10.17 7.42
C LEU A 105 2.26 -11.55 7.83
N ILE A 106 2.07 -12.58 7.00
CA ILE A 106 2.54 -13.94 7.30
C ILE A 106 4.05 -14.03 7.10
N ASP A 107 4.61 -13.39 6.06
CA ASP A 107 6.06 -13.32 5.85
C ASP A 107 6.75 -12.61 7.02
N ILE A 108 6.14 -11.53 7.52
CA ILE A 108 6.66 -10.78 8.67
C ILE A 108 6.62 -11.65 9.92
N TYR A 109 5.49 -12.31 10.16
CA TYR A 109 5.34 -13.28 11.25
C TYR A 109 6.44 -14.34 11.19
N GLN A 110 6.57 -15.05 10.07
CA GLN A 110 7.58 -16.11 9.92
C GLN A 110 9.02 -15.59 10.12
N LYS A 111 9.35 -14.41 9.59
CA LYS A 111 10.67 -13.79 9.76
C LYS A 111 10.97 -13.39 11.20
N CYS A 112 9.98 -12.87 11.93
CA CYS A 112 10.15 -12.49 13.33
C CYS A 112 10.35 -13.70 14.24
N TYR A 113 9.58 -14.78 14.03
CA TYR A 113 9.63 -15.96 14.89
C TYR A 113 10.84 -16.84 14.58
N SER A 114 11.25 -16.96 13.31
CA SER A 114 12.45 -17.73 12.95
C SER A 114 13.75 -17.15 13.54
N LEU A 115 13.78 -15.85 13.85
CA LEU A 115 14.90 -15.18 14.49
C LEU A 115 14.72 -14.96 16.00
N GLY A 116 13.65 -15.48 16.61
CA GLY A 116 13.39 -15.32 18.05
C GLY A 116 13.23 -13.85 18.47
N LEU A 117 12.71 -12.99 17.59
CA LEU A 117 12.62 -11.54 17.81
C LEU A 117 11.44 -11.11 18.69
N VAL A 118 10.57 -12.05 19.06
CA VAL A 118 9.36 -11.83 19.85
C VAL A 118 9.47 -12.66 21.13
N ALA A 119 9.20 -12.04 22.28
CA ALA A 119 9.23 -12.72 23.57
C ALA A 119 8.08 -13.72 23.71
N GLU A 120 8.26 -14.76 24.53
CA GLU A 120 7.30 -15.87 24.66
C GLU A 120 5.89 -15.42 25.11
N ASP A 121 5.80 -14.37 25.91
CA ASP A 121 4.57 -13.77 26.42
C ASP A 121 3.79 -12.94 25.38
N GLU A 122 4.46 -12.54 24.29
CA GLU A 122 3.88 -11.81 23.17
C GLU A 122 3.64 -12.70 21.92
N THR A 123 3.79 -14.02 22.08
CA THR A 123 3.59 -14.97 20.99
C THR A 123 2.14 -14.97 20.49
N ILE A 124 2.04 -15.12 19.17
CA ILE A 124 0.81 -15.19 18.37
C ILE A 124 0.84 -16.58 17.74
N SER A 125 -0.19 -17.39 17.98
CA SER A 125 -0.29 -18.69 17.32
C SER A 125 -0.65 -18.50 15.83
N PRO A 126 -0.27 -19.43 14.94
CA PRO A 126 -0.66 -19.37 13.53
C PRO A 126 -2.19 -19.26 13.34
N VAL A 127 -2.97 -19.95 14.19
CA VAL A 127 -4.44 -19.92 14.17
C VAL A 127 -4.97 -18.53 14.52
N GLN A 128 -4.41 -17.86 15.55
CA GLN A 128 -4.82 -16.50 15.90
C GLN A 128 -4.50 -15.50 14.78
N LEU A 129 -3.35 -15.66 14.10
CA LEU A 129 -3.01 -14.82 12.96
C LEU A 129 -3.98 -15.05 11.77
N LEU A 130 -4.35 -16.31 11.51
CA LEU A 130 -5.36 -16.67 10.52
C LEU A 130 -6.70 -15.99 10.81
N GLU A 131 -7.21 -16.10 12.05
CA GLU A 131 -8.48 -15.51 12.47
C GLU A 131 -8.47 -13.97 12.32
N PHE A 132 -7.34 -13.33 12.63
CA PHE A 132 -7.18 -11.89 12.46
C PHE A 132 -7.19 -11.47 11.00
N ILE A 133 -6.38 -12.14 10.15
CA ILE A 133 -6.29 -11.82 8.72
C ILE A 133 -7.62 -12.11 8.01
N SER A 134 -8.33 -13.14 8.44
CA SER A 134 -9.66 -13.51 7.91
C SER A 134 -10.79 -12.60 8.42
N GLY A 135 -10.50 -11.71 9.38
CA GLY A 135 -11.48 -10.77 9.94
C GLY A 135 -12.41 -11.38 10.99
N VAL A 136 -12.22 -12.63 11.39
CA VAL A 136 -13.05 -13.35 12.38
C VAL A 136 -12.97 -12.69 13.76
N MET A 137 -11.77 -12.26 14.18
CA MET A 137 -11.57 -11.61 15.48
C MET A 137 -12.32 -10.26 15.60
N ASN A 138 -12.46 -9.51 14.50
CA ASN A 138 -13.16 -8.23 14.49
C ASN A 138 -14.69 -8.40 14.58
N ALA A 139 -15.23 -9.55 14.16
CA ALA A 139 -16.64 -9.87 14.31
C ALA A 139 -17.01 -10.15 15.77
N GLN A 140 -16.10 -10.73 16.55
CA GLN A 140 -16.35 -11.13 17.94
C GLN A 140 -16.38 -9.93 18.91
N GLU A 141 -15.63 -8.86 18.64
CA GLU A 141 -15.71 -7.58 19.38
C GLU A 141 -17.00 -6.80 19.09
N ASN A 142 -17.59 -6.97 17.89
CA ASN A 142 -18.85 -6.32 17.49
C ASN A 142 -20.12 -7.07 17.92
N ASN A 143 -19.99 -8.30 18.44
CA ASN A 143 -21.12 -9.12 18.88
C ASN A 143 -21.80 -8.63 20.18
N GLY A 144 -21.29 -7.55 20.80
CA GLY A 144 -22.01 -6.79 21.83
C GLY A 144 -23.04 -5.79 21.27
N SER A 145 -23.00 -5.51 19.97
CA SER A 145 -24.00 -4.68 19.29
C SER A 145 -24.96 -5.57 18.52
N VAL A 146 -26.07 -5.89 19.19
CA VAL A 146 -27.24 -6.58 18.65
C VAL A 146 -27.57 -6.04 17.25
N LEU A 147 -27.83 -6.97 16.33
CA LEU A 147 -28.59 -6.83 15.09
C LEU A 147 -29.44 -5.55 15.09
N SER A 148 -28.86 -4.45 14.62
CA SER A 148 -29.65 -3.29 14.26
C SER A 148 -30.18 -3.62 12.87
N THR A 149 -31.45 -3.99 12.86
CA THR A 149 -32.36 -3.97 11.70
C THR A 149 -31.91 -2.93 10.68
N ALA A 150 -31.97 -3.27 9.39
CA ALA A 150 -31.68 -2.40 8.27
C ALA A 150 -32.50 -1.09 8.33
N THR A 151 -32.05 -0.14 9.14
CA THR A 151 -32.51 1.24 9.14
C THR A 151 -32.01 1.81 7.82
N GLN A 152 -32.92 2.39 7.02
CA GLN A 152 -32.59 3.17 5.82
C GLN A 152 -31.39 4.09 6.09
N ILE A 153 -30.18 3.63 5.75
CA ILE A 153 -29.01 4.50 5.73
C ILE A 153 -29.26 5.44 4.57
N ASN A 154 -29.37 6.73 4.89
CA ASN A 154 -29.64 7.79 3.93
C ASN A 154 -28.70 7.65 2.72
N ARG A 155 -29.26 7.50 1.51
CA ARG A 155 -28.51 7.17 0.28
C ARG A 155 -27.38 8.16 0.01
N GLU A 156 -27.58 9.43 0.37
CA GLU A 156 -26.58 10.50 0.27
C GLU A 156 -25.38 10.29 1.21
N GLY A 157 -25.61 9.78 2.42
CA GLY A 157 -24.53 9.47 3.37
C GLY A 157 -23.66 8.31 2.92
N GLN A 158 -24.24 7.30 2.25
CA GLN A 158 -23.48 6.21 1.66
C GLN A 158 -22.62 6.66 0.48
N GLU A 159 -23.12 7.54 -0.37
CA GLU A 159 -22.35 8.07 -1.50
C GLU A 159 -21.19 8.95 -1.03
N HIS A 160 -21.41 9.86 -0.07
CA HIS A 160 -20.33 10.64 0.53
C HIS A 160 -19.25 9.73 1.15
N MET A 161 -19.66 8.71 1.92
CA MET A 161 -18.72 7.74 2.51
C MET A 161 -17.86 7.03 1.45
N LYS A 162 -18.45 6.60 0.33
CA LYS A 162 -17.71 5.97 -0.78
C LYS A 162 -16.69 6.94 -1.39
N VAL A 163 -17.09 8.19 -1.61
CA VAL A 163 -16.20 9.23 -2.17
C VAL A 163 -15.06 9.53 -1.20
N THR A 164 -15.33 9.60 0.11
CA THR A 164 -14.31 9.79 1.16
C THR A 164 -13.33 8.62 1.25
N ILE A 165 -13.81 7.37 1.15
CA ILE A 165 -12.95 6.18 1.07
C ILE A 165 -12.05 6.24 -0.17
N LEU A 166 -12.60 6.64 -1.32
CA LEU A 166 -11.85 6.77 -2.56
C LEU A 166 -10.80 7.90 -2.50
N ALA A 167 -11.17 9.06 -1.96
CA ALA A 167 -10.25 10.17 -1.74
C ALA A 167 -9.08 9.76 -0.83
N LYS A 168 -9.39 9.07 0.28
CA LYS A 168 -8.38 8.51 1.19
C LYS A 168 -7.46 7.53 0.48
N LYS A 169 -8.01 6.65 -0.36
CA LYS A 169 -7.22 5.71 -1.16
C LYS A 169 -6.22 6.43 -2.07
N PHE A 170 -6.62 7.51 -2.73
CA PHE A 170 -5.71 8.28 -3.59
C PHE A 170 -4.65 9.02 -2.78
N VAL A 171 -5.02 9.75 -1.72
CA VAL A 171 -4.06 10.46 -0.87
C VAL A 171 -3.05 9.49 -0.29
N CYS A 172 -3.50 8.37 0.28
CA CYS A 172 -2.60 7.34 0.81
C CYS A 172 -1.72 6.72 -0.28
N SER A 173 -2.21 6.54 -1.51
CA SER A 173 -1.38 6.00 -2.60
C SER A 173 -0.24 6.95 -3.00
N TYR A 174 -0.44 8.28 -2.99
CA TYR A 174 0.67 9.24 -3.15
C TYR A 174 1.71 9.09 -2.04
N LEU A 175 1.27 8.95 -0.79
CA LEU A 175 2.16 8.77 0.36
C LEU A 175 2.89 7.43 0.30
N SER A 176 2.21 6.35 -0.10
CA SER A 176 2.82 5.03 -0.28
C SER A 176 3.92 5.08 -1.33
N LEU A 177 3.67 5.71 -2.48
CA LEU A 177 4.68 5.82 -3.54
C LEU A 177 5.87 6.69 -3.13
N LEU A 178 5.64 7.74 -2.33
CA LEU A 178 6.70 8.58 -1.77
C LEU A 178 7.61 7.79 -0.82
N VAL A 179 7.05 6.87 -0.03
CA VAL A 179 7.80 6.06 0.95
C VAL A 179 8.39 4.80 0.32
N ASN A 180 7.77 4.25 -0.71
CA ASN A 180 8.19 3.08 -1.45
C ASN A 180 7.99 3.32 -2.96
N SER A 181 9.07 3.73 -3.64
CA SER A 181 9.09 4.01 -5.08
C SER A 181 8.82 2.78 -5.97
N LYS A 182 8.78 1.59 -5.38
CA LYS A 182 8.48 0.33 -6.07
C LYS A 182 7.01 -0.09 -5.97
N ASP A 183 6.17 0.65 -5.27
CA ASP A 183 4.76 0.30 -5.05
C ASP A 183 3.91 0.42 -6.34
N ASP A 184 3.88 -0.64 -7.16
CA ASP A 184 3.11 -0.69 -8.41
C ASP A 184 1.60 -0.56 -8.17
N LEU A 185 1.10 -0.94 -6.99
CA LEU A 185 -0.31 -0.84 -6.63
C LEU A 185 -0.71 0.61 -6.38
N ALA A 186 0.14 1.35 -5.68
CA ALA A 186 -0.02 2.79 -5.53
C ALA A 186 -0.04 3.46 -6.90
N VAL A 187 0.91 3.15 -7.80
CA VAL A 187 0.94 3.69 -9.16
C VAL A 187 -0.37 3.41 -9.90
N ALA A 188 -0.89 2.18 -9.84
CA ALA A 188 -2.15 1.85 -10.48
C ALA A 188 -3.33 2.71 -9.99
N HIS A 189 -3.32 3.16 -8.73
CA HIS A 189 -4.34 4.07 -8.21
C HIS A 189 -4.17 5.53 -8.64
N ILE A 190 -2.94 6.02 -8.82
CA ILE A 190 -2.68 7.47 -8.98
C ILE A 190 -2.10 7.89 -10.32
N LEU A 191 -1.70 6.95 -11.19
CA LEU A 191 -1.07 7.26 -12.49
C LEU A 191 -1.90 8.26 -13.29
N ASN A 192 -3.21 8.03 -13.37
CA ASN A 192 -4.15 8.91 -14.07
C ASN A 192 -5.15 9.60 -13.15
N VAL A 193 -4.79 9.81 -11.88
CA VAL A 193 -5.60 10.57 -10.92
C VAL A 193 -4.78 11.71 -10.31
N PRO A 194 -5.09 12.98 -10.61
CA PRO A 194 -6.08 13.47 -11.58
C PRO A 194 -5.74 13.06 -13.02
N ASP A 195 -6.66 13.28 -13.96
CA ASP A 195 -6.46 12.90 -15.36
C ASP A 195 -5.22 13.57 -15.96
N ARG A 196 -4.35 12.74 -16.56
CA ARG A 196 -3.10 13.09 -17.22
C ARG A 196 -3.05 12.61 -18.67
N GLY A 197 -4.15 12.04 -19.19
CA GLY A 197 -4.15 11.34 -20.47
C GLY A 197 -3.41 9.99 -20.43
N LEU A 198 -3.18 9.44 -19.23
CA LEU A 198 -2.52 8.16 -18.99
C LEU A 198 -3.56 7.04 -18.82
N GLY A 199 -4.36 6.81 -19.85
CA GLY A 199 -5.40 5.78 -19.85
C GLY A 199 -4.86 4.34 -19.84
N ARG A 200 -5.75 3.37 -20.11
CA ARG A 200 -5.42 1.93 -20.09
C ARG A 200 -4.23 1.56 -20.97
N GLU A 201 -4.14 2.13 -22.16
CA GLU A 201 -3.05 1.86 -23.10
C GLU A 201 -1.71 2.37 -22.55
N ALA A 202 -1.67 3.59 -22.01
CA ALA A 202 -0.47 4.14 -21.38
C ALA A 202 0.01 3.28 -20.21
N PHE A 203 -0.92 2.83 -19.35
CA PHE A 203 -0.60 1.92 -18.25
C PHE A 203 -0.06 0.58 -18.77
N THR A 204 -0.67 0.03 -19.82
CA THR A 204 -0.27 -1.26 -20.42
C THR A 204 1.13 -1.17 -21.01
N ASN A 205 1.41 -0.14 -21.82
CA ASN A 205 2.72 0.09 -22.42
C ASN A 205 3.79 0.30 -21.34
N LEU A 206 3.46 1.05 -20.28
CA LEU A 206 4.39 1.28 -19.16
C LEU A 206 4.65 0.00 -18.35
N LYS A 207 3.61 -0.83 -18.10
CA LYS A 207 3.74 -2.14 -17.45
C LYS A 207 4.62 -3.09 -18.27
N HIS A 208 4.46 -3.14 -19.58
CA HIS A 208 5.31 -3.97 -20.44
C HIS A 208 6.76 -3.52 -20.43
N ALA A 209 7.01 -2.22 -20.58
CA ALA A 209 8.36 -1.65 -20.49
C ALA A 209 9.02 -1.96 -19.13
N SER A 210 8.26 -1.86 -18.03
CA SER A 210 8.78 -2.14 -16.69
C SER A 210 9.12 -3.63 -16.50
N GLN A 211 8.30 -4.53 -17.04
CA GLN A 211 8.57 -5.97 -17.04
C GLN A 211 9.83 -6.32 -17.83
N GLU A 212 9.99 -5.77 -19.03
CA GLU A 212 11.17 -6.03 -19.88
C GLU A 212 12.47 -5.51 -19.23
N ARG A 213 12.41 -4.37 -18.54
CA ARG A 213 13.54 -3.81 -17.78
C ARG A 213 13.70 -4.36 -16.36
N LYS A 214 12.81 -5.23 -15.90
CA LYS A 214 12.77 -5.76 -14.52
C LYS A 214 12.76 -4.65 -13.46
N MET A 215 12.00 -3.59 -13.71
CA MET A 215 11.82 -2.44 -12.81
C MET A 215 10.36 -2.31 -12.37
N SER A 216 10.12 -1.57 -11.28
CA SER A 216 8.76 -1.14 -10.94
C SER A 216 8.23 -0.14 -11.99
N ILE A 217 6.92 -0.01 -12.07
CA ILE A 217 6.23 0.85 -13.04
C ILE A 217 6.66 2.31 -12.86
N PHE A 218 6.76 2.79 -11.61
CA PHE A 218 7.20 4.16 -11.34
C PHE A 218 8.67 4.39 -11.71
N LEU A 219 9.57 3.48 -11.35
CA LEU A 219 10.99 3.62 -11.71
C LEU A 219 11.18 3.59 -13.23
N MET A 220 10.38 2.82 -13.95
CA MET A 220 10.35 2.83 -15.41
C MET A 220 9.92 4.19 -15.96
N ALA A 221 8.84 4.78 -15.41
CA ALA A 221 8.38 6.12 -15.80
C ALA A 221 9.45 7.19 -15.55
N THR A 222 10.07 7.17 -14.36
CA THR A 222 11.14 8.09 -14.00
C THR A 222 12.35 7.93 -14.90
N SER A 223 12.81 6.69 -15.14
CA SER A 223 13.95 6.41 -16.04
C SER A 223 13.69 6.93 -17.46
N PHE A 224 12.49 6.69 -17.99
CA PHE A 224 12.08 7.21 -19.29
C PHE A 224 12.12 8.74 -19.33
N ILE A 225 11.46 9.42 -18.39
CA ILE A 225 11.39 10.88 -18.35
C ILE A 225 12.76 11.52 -18.18
N ARG A 226 13.60 11.00 -17.27
CA ARG A 226 14.97 11.49 -17.08
C ARG A 226 15.82 11.34 -18.34
N THR A 227 15.64 10.25 -19.08
CA THR A 227 16.34 10.05 -20.36
C THR A 227 15.97 11.13 -21.39
N ILE A 228 14.68 11.49 -21.47
CA ILE A 228 14.19 12.55 -22.35
C ILE A 228 14.74 13.92 -21.92
N GLU A 229 14.72 14.23 -20.62
CA GLU A 229 15.16 15.51 -20.06
C GLU A 229 16.67 15.75 -20.26
N LEU A 230 17.48 14.70 -20.21
CA LEU A 230 18.94 14.77 -20.43
C LEU A 230 19.33 14.92 -21.91
N GLY A 231 18.36 15.12 -22.81
CA GLY A 231 18.61 15.20 -24.26
C GLY A 231 19.03 13.87 -24.87
N GLY A 232 18.86 12.76 -24.14
CA GLY A 232 19.05 11.43 -24.67
C GLY A 232 18.05 11.21 -25.80
N THR A 233 18.54 10.80 -26.97
CA THR A 233 17.66 10.25 -27.99
C THR A 233 17.08 8.95 -27.44
N ALA A 234 15.93 9.03 -26.78
CA ALA A 234 15.09 7.86 -26.48
C ALA A 234 14.74 7.07 -27.78
N SER A 235 15.19 7.54 -28.95
CA SER A 235 15.06 6.96 -30.28
C SER A 235 15.95 5.75 -30.51
N ALA A 236 16.90 5.46 -29.62
CA ALA A 236 17.79 4.31 -29.79
C ALA A 236 17.21 3.00 -29.20
N SER A 237 16.19 3.06 -28.34
CA SER A 237 15.62 1.88 -27.68
C SER A 237 14.16 1.72 -28.08
N SER A 238 13.86 0.71 -28.90
CA SER A 238 12.51 0.35 -29.34
C SER A 238 11.49 0.22 -28.19
N LEU A 239 11.98 -0.13 -27.00
CA LEU A 239 11.21 -0.18 -25.74
C LEU A 239 10.48 1.13 -25.40
N TYR A 240 11.03 2.29 -25.76
CA TYR A 240 10.46 3.59 -25.40
C TYR A 240 9.49 4.14 -26.42
N ASP A 241 9.43 3.57 -27.62
CA ASP A 241 8.60 4.08 -28.70
C ASP A 241 7.10 4.12 -28.33
N PRO A 242 6.53 3.10 -27.66
CA PRO A 242 5.15 3.14 -27.20
C PRO A 242 4.89 4.17 -26.08
N LEU A 243 5.93 4.64 -25.37
CA LEU A 243 5.80 5.60 -24.26
C LEU A 243 5.88 7.06 -24.72
N ARG A 244 6.39 7.33 -25.93
CA ARG A 244 6.54 8.68 -26.49
C ARG A 244 5.23 9.45 -26.57
N ALA A 245 4.13 8.76 -26.87
CA ALA A 245 2.80 9.36 -26.92
C ALA A 245 2.36 9.95 -25.56
N TYR A 246 2.98 9.52 -24.46
CA TYR A 246 2.56 9.83 -23.10
C TYR A 246 3.54 10.72 -22.33
N VAL A 247 4.56 11.28 -22.98
CA VAL A 247 5.62 12.09 -22.34
C VAL A 247 5.02 13.19 -21.45
N LYS A 248 4.06 13.97 -21.94
CA LYS A 248 3.44 15.06 -21.18
C LYS A 248 2.78 14.57 -19.89
N GLY A 249 2.04 13.46 -19.95
CA GLY A 249 1.35 12.88 -18.80
C GLY A 249 2.33 12.26 -17.81
N LEU A 250 3.32 11.52 -18.30
CA LEU A 250 4.35 10.89 -17.48
C LEU A 250 5.26 11.93 -16.81
N SER A 251 5.68 12.98 -17.51
CA SER A 251 6.42 14.11 -16.90
C SER A 251 5.61 14.78 -15.80
N ASN A 252 4.30 15.01 -16.02
CA ASN A 252 3.44 15.55 -14.96
C ASN A 252 3.39 14.64 -13.74
N PHE A 253 3.25 13.33 -13.94
CA PHE A 253 3.22 12.35 -12.86
C PHE A 253 4.53 12.32 -12.07
N VAL A 254 5.67 12.21 -12.76
CA VAL A 254 7.02 12.18 -12.16
C VAL A 254 7.29 13.47 -11.37
N ASN A 255 7.03 14.64 -11.97
CA ASN A 255 7.30 15.94 -11.35
C ASN A 255 6.51 16.17 -10.04
N VAL A 256 5.30 15.61 -9.92
CA VAL A 256 4.52 15.70 -8.68
C VAL A 256 5.20 14.91 -7.58
N ILE A 257 5.68 13.69 -7.87
CA ILE A 257 6.40 12.88 -6.88
C ILE A 257 7.74 13.50 -6.51
N ASP A 258 8.48 14.05 -7.48
CA ASP A 258 9.73 14.77 -7.23
C ASP A 258 9.52 15.93 -6.26
N LYS A 259 8.44 16.71 -6.45
CA LYS A 259 8.10 17.82 -5.56
C LYS A 259 7.78 17.35 -4.14
N LEU A 260 7.18 16.16 -3.98
CA LEU A 260 6.97 15.57 -2.65
C LEU A 260 8.29 15.12 -2.02
N GLN A 261 9.21 14.57 -2.83
CA GLN A 261 10.55 14.17 -2.39
C GLN A 261 11.40 15.39 -2.00
N GLU A 262 11.32 16.49 -2.74
CA GLU A 262 11.95 17.77 -2.41
C GLU A 262 11.49 18.26 -1.03
N ILE A 263 10.18 18.22 -0.74
CA ILE A 263 9.67 18.59 0.58
C ILE A 263 10.26 17.71 1.69
N VAL A 264 10.38 16.40 1.46
CA VAL A 264 10.98 15.46 2.43
C VAL A 264 12.47 15.75 2.65
N GLY A 265 13.20 16.13 1.59
CA GLY A 265 14.63 16.40 1.66
C GLY A 265 14.97 17.77 2.25
N GLU A 266 14.16 18.80 2.00
CA GLU A 266 14.49 20.18 2.35
C GLU A 266 13.90 20.63 3.70
N ILE A 267 12.75 20.08 4.11
CA ILE A 267 12.07 20.54 5.33
C ILE A 267 12.40 19.61 6.50
N LEU A 268 13.32 20.06 7.35
CA LEU A 268 13.76 19.31 8.53
C LEU A 268 12.66 19.13 9.59
N ASN A 269 11.73 20.09 9.70
CA ASN A 269 10.65 20.00 10.66
C ASN A 269 9.56 19.03 10.15
N THR A 270 9.48 17.85 10.76
CA THR A 270 8.56 16.75 10.36
C THR A 270 7.10 17.16 10.33
N ARG A 271 6.67 18.01 11.26
CA ARG A 271 5.29 18.53 11.32
C ARG A 271 4.99 19.42 10.13
N ILE A 272 5.90 20.35 9.81
CA ILE A 272 5.74 21.27 8.68
C ILE A 272 5.85 20.51 7.36
N ALA A 273 6.81 19.59 7.23
CA ALA A 273 6.97 18.74 6.05
C ALA A 273 5.70 17.92 5.79
N GLY A 274 5.15 17.26 6.81
CA GLY A 274 3.92 16.48 6.71
C GLY A 274 2.73 17.31 6.21
N GLY A 275 2.50 18.48 6.81
CA GLY A 275 1.44 19.40 6.38
C GLY A 275 1.63 19.90 4.93
N ARG A 276 2.88 20.16 4.51
CA ARG A 276 3.19 20.62 3.15
C ARG A 276 3.05 19.51 2.11
N ILE A 277 3.43 18.27 2.45
CA ILE A 277 3.19 17.08 1.61
C ILE A 277 1.68 16.93 1.37
N LEU A 278 0.88 16.89 2.45
CA LEU A 278 -0.57 16.74 2.34
C LEU A 278 -1.21 17.88 1.55
N SER A 279 -0.78 19.11 1.78
CA SER A 279 -1.26 20.28 1.03
C SER A 279 -0.91 20.21 -0.46
N THR A 280 0.28 19.69 -0.80
CA THR A 280 0.73 19.53 -2.20
C THR A 280 -0.09 18.44 -2.89
N VAL A 281 -0.30 17.29 -2.25
CA VAL A 281 -1.17 16.21 -2.76
C VAL A 281 -2.60 16.71 -2.93
N LYS A 282 -3.15 17.43 -1.94
CA LYS A 282 -4.48 18.05 -2.01
C LYS A 282 -4.62 18.93 -3.24
N MET A 283 -3.74 19.92 -3.36
CA MET A 283 -3.77 20.90 -4.44
C MET A 283 -3.70 20.22 -5.80
N HIS A 284 -2.91 19.15 -5.90
CA HIS A 284 -2.81 18.36 -7.13
C HIS A 284 -4.10 17.60 -7.45
N LEU A 285 -4.72 16.94 -6.47
CA LEU A 285 -5.95 16.16 -6.66
C LEU A 285 -7.17 17.02 -7.02
N ILE A 286 -7.28 18.22 -6.44
CA ILE A 286 -8.43 19.12 -6.66
C ILE A 286 -8.23 20.07 -7.85
N LYS A 287 -7.05 20.05 -8.49
CA LYS A 287 -6.71 20.98 -9.57
C LYS A 287 -7.73 20.87 -10.71
N GLY A 288 -8.32 22.00 -11.08
CA GLY A 288 -9.28 22.08 -12.19
C GLY A 288 -10.70 21.61 -11.85
N ARG A 289 -11.00 21.31 -10.58
CA ARG A 289 -12.34 20.96 -10.10
C ARG A 289 -12.99 22.17 -9.40
N SER A 290 -14.32 22.20 -9.40
CA SER A 290 -15.10 23.20 -8.66
C SER A 290 -15.08 22.92 -7.15
N SER A 291 -15.19 23.97 -6.32
CA SER A 291 -15.28 23.83 -4.86
C SER A 291 -16.51 23.06 -4.37
N GLY A 292 -17.57 22.99 -5.18
CA GLY A 292 -18.77 22.19 -4.91
C GLY A 292 -18.67 20.71 -5.33
N ASP A 293 -17.53 20.26 -5.88
CA ASP A 293 -17.34 18.85 -6.23
C ASP A 293 -17.25 18.00 -4.94
N PRO A 294 -18.11 16.98 -4.74
CA PRO A 294 -18.07 16.10 -3.58
C PRO A 294 -16.69 15.45 -3.36
N PHE A 295 -15.95 15.19 -4.44
CA PHE A 295 -14.59 14.66 -4.34
C PHE A 295 -13.61 15.69 -3.74
N CYS A 296 -13.75 16.97 -4.07
CA CYS A 296 -12.91 18.02 -3.47
C CYS A 296 -13.13 18.12 -1.95
N GLN A 297 -14.39 18.08 -1.52
CA GLN A 297 -14.76 18.09 -0.10
C GLN A 297 -14.20 16.87 0.62
N ALA A 298 -14.39 15.68 0.05
CA ALA A 298 -13.83 14.44 0.58
C ALA A 298 -12.29 14.47 0.70
N VAL A 299 -11.57 15.02 -0.30
CA VAL A 299 -10.11 15.17 -0.22
C VAL A 299 -9.72 16.14 0.90
N GLU A 300 -10.46 17.24 1.09
CA GLU A 300 -10.22 18.17 2.20
C GLU A 300 -10.40 17.52 3.57
N GLU A 301 -11.50 16.80 3.77
CA GLU A 301 -11.78 16.05 5.02
C GLU A 301 -10.67 15.05 5.32
N VAL A 302 -10.28 14.24 4.33
CA VAL A 302 -9.20 13.24 4.46
C VAL A 302 -7.88 13.90 4.83
N VAL A 303 -7.53 15.01 4.16
CA VAL A 303 -6.27 15.71 4.41
C VAL A 303 -6.25 16.32 5.82
N GLN A 304 -7.38 16.85 6.29
CA GLN A 304 -7.50 17.36 7.66
C GLN A 304 -7.35 16.25 8.72
N ASP A 305 -8.02 15.10 8.52
CA ASP A 305 -7.87 13.93 9.40
C ASP A 305 -6.42 13.43 9.45
N LEU A 306 -5.77 13.32 8.30
CA LEU A 306 -4.37 12.88 8.22
C LEU A 306 -3.40 13.90 8.84
N ASP A 307 -3.63 15.19 8.65
CA ASP A 307 -2.81 16.24 9.26
C ASP A 307 -2.92 16.21 10.80
N LEU A 308 -4.12 16.01 11.34
CA LEU A 308 -4.33 15.82 12.78
C LEU A 308 -3.59 14.58 13.29
N LYS A 309 -3.65 13.46 12.56
CA LYS A 309 -2.90 12.24 12.89
C LYS A 309 -1.40 12.46 12.89
N ILE A 310 -0.85 13.17 11.90
CA ILE A 310 0.57 13.53 11.86
C ILE A 310 0.94 14.34 13.09
N LYS A 311 0.16 15.37 13.42
CA LYS A 311 0.39 16.22 14.61
C LYS A 311 0.40 15.39 15.89
N ASN A 312 -0.55 14.48 16.05
CA ASN A 312 -0.63 13.61 17.23
C ASN A 312 0.56 12.65 17.34
N ILE A 313 1.00 12.06 16.22
CA ILE A 313 2.18 11.18 16.18
C ILE A 313 3.44 11.96 16.57
N VAL A 314 3.64 13.16 16.02
CA VAL A 314 4.81 14.00 16.31
C VAL A 314 4.82 14.43 17.79
N ASN A 315 3.67 14.83 18.33
CA ASN A 315 3.56 15.20 19.74
C ASN A 315 3.90 14.02 20.66
N SER A 316 3.35 12.83 20.38
CA SER A 316 3.64 11.61 21.14
C SER A 316 5.12 11.23 21.11
N GLN A 317 5.79 11.40 19.97
CA GLN A 317 7.23 11.16 19.86
C GLN A 317 8.04 12.16 20.68
N GLN A 318 7.65 13.44 20.66
CA GLN A 318 8.31 14.49 21.44
C GLN A 318 8.14 14.26 22.95
N GLU A 319 6.95 13.89 23.40
CA GLU A 319 6.67 13.54 24.80
C GLU A 319 7.53 12.37 25.28
N THR A 320 7.63 11.31 24.46
CA THR A 320 8.47 10.14 24.75
C THR A 320 9.95 10.52 24.89
N LEU A 321 10.45 11.40 24.01
CA LEU A 321 11.82 11.91 24.08
C LEU A 321 12.04 12.72 25.38
N THR A 322 11.13 13.63 25.72
CA THR A 322 11.24 14.45 26.93
C THR A 322 11.17 13.65 28.24
N ALA A 323 10.38 12.58 28.27
CA ALA A 323 10.30 11.65 29.39
C ALA A 323 11.60 10.84 29.57
N SER A 324 12.25 10.46 28.46
CA SER A 324 13.54 9.75 28.52
C SER A 324 14.70 10.61 29.02
N THR A 325 14.67 11.93 28.75
CA THR A 325 15.73 12.87 29.17
C THR A 325 15.61 13.34 30.62
N THR A 326 14.48 13.13 31.27
CA THR A 326 14.23 13.54 32.67
C THR A 326 14.51 12.43 33.69
N GLY A 327 14.98 11.25 33.24
CA GLY A 327 15.47 10.16 34.08
C GLY A 327 16.84 10.45 34.70
N VAL A 328 16.96 11.52 35.49
CA VAL A 328 18.12 11.72 36.37
C VAL A 328 17.98 10.76 37.55
N SER A 329 18.94 9.86 37.72
CA SER A 329 19.03 8.95 38.87
C SER A 329 19.00 9.75 40.19
N PRO A 330 18.24 9.32 41.21
CA PRO A 330 18.42 9.90 42.54
C PRO A 330 19.80 9.48 43.03
N ALA A 331 20.67 10.47 43.27
CA ALA A 331 21.93 10.25 43.94
C ALA A 331 21.68 9.54 45.28
N ARG A 332 22.28 8.36 45.44
CA ARG A 332 22.60 7.77 46.74
C ARG A 332 24.06 8.03 47.02
#